data_AF-A0A9X0HJ92-F1
#
_entry.id   AF-A0A9X0HJ92-F1
#
_cell.length_a   1.000
_cell.length_b   1.000
_cell.length_c   1.000
_cell.angle_alpha   90.00
_cell.angle_beta   90.00
_cell.angle_gamma   90.00
#
_symmetry.space_group_name_H-M   'P 1'
#
loop_
_entity.id
_entity.type
_entity.pdbx_description
1 polymer ?
#
loop_
_entity_poly.entity_id
_entity_poly.type
_entity_poly.pdbx_seq_one_letter_code
_entity_poly.pdbx_strand_id
1 'polypeptide(L)'
;MADSNQRILGGTGHTQIAGNQYNSNHYYAAPTSDAIELGVIGEVFSFVTQNIDACKQYKKSKPDTWVQTQDKMRINFSAKDCEAIEQLYYNALPKMKLIESYFQKLDEDQHDDLHNYFYELYLIHRSRDINPMMIFSDLITSIIPPNRQRDPQYRNIAMAMVMMFFEDCTIFEKTVTPTLWD
;
A
#
# COMPACT_ATOMS: atom_id res chain seq x y z
N MET A 1 -76.79 -2.21 -46.66
CA MET A 1 -77.48 -2.59 -45.40
C MET A 1 -76.60 -3.55 -44.64
N ALA A 2 -76.29 -3.18 -43.40
CA ALA A 2 -75.93 -3.98 -42.22
C ALA A 2 -75.09 -5.27 -42.36
N ASP A 3 -73.85 -5.19 -41.91
CA ASP A 3 -73.30 -5.81 -40.69
C ASP A 3 -73.41 -7.32 -40.36
N SER A 4 -72.22 -7.85 -40.03
CA SER A 4 -71.88 -8.65 -38.83
C SER A 4 -71.56 -10.15 -38.93
N ASN A 5 -70.31 -10.43 -38.51
CA ASN A 5 -69.87 -11.42 -37.51
C ASN A 5 -69.40 -12.85 -37.87
N GLN A 6 -68.10 -13.02 -37.62
CA GLN A 6 -67.46 -14.00 -36.70
C GLN A 6 -66.78 -15.29 -37.21
N ARG A 7 -65.47 -15.31 -36.89
CA ARG A 7 -64.70 -16.31 -36.12
C ARG A 7 -63.73 -17.25 -36.85
N ILE A 8 -62.61 -17.41 -36.15
CA ILE A 8 -61.29 -17.97 -36.48
C ILE A 8 -61.21 -19.44 -36.06
N LEU A 9 -60.58 -20.27 -36.90
CA LEU A 9 -59.72 -21.43 -36.58
C LEU A 9 -58.76 -21.55 -37.80
N GLY A 10 -57.43 -21.61 -37.74
CA GLY A 10 -56.52 -22.10 -36.72
C GLY A 10 -55.70 -23.24 -37.32
N GLY A 11 -54.40 -23.01 -37.59
CA GLY A 11 -53.41 -24.08 -37.78
C GLY A 11 -52.67 -24.11 -39.12
N THR A 12 -51.47 -23.53 -39.16
CA THR A 12 -50.41 -23.96 -40.10
C THR A 12 -49.07 -23.77 -39.41
N GLY A 13 -48.32 -24.86 -39.32
CA GLY A 13 -47.03 -24.90 -38.65
C GLY A 13 -45.95 -24.19 -39.44
N HIS A 14 -44.97 -23.65 -38.72
CA HIS A 14 -43.58 -23.65 -39.15
C HIS A 14 -42.69 -23.66 -37.91
N THR A 15 -41.92 -24.74 -37.81
CA THR A 15 -40.80 -24.95 -36.89
C THR A 15 -39.83 -23.76 -36.98
N GLN A 16 -39.70 -22.99 -35.89
CA GLN A 16 -38.61 -22.03 -35.75
C GLN A 16 -37.39 -22.77 -35.19
N ILE A 17 -36.31 -22.75 -35.97
CA ILE A 17 -34.99 -23.24 -35.60
C ILE A 17 -34.48 -22.36 -34.46
N ALA A 18 -34.22 -22.98 -33.33
CA ALA A 18 -33.57 -22.37 -32.18
C ALA A 18 -32.16 -21.91 -32.56
N GLY A 19 -32.02 -20.61 -32.85
CA GLY A 19 -30.74 -19.93 -32.86
C GLY A 19 -30.34 -19.62 -31.43
N ASN A 20 -29.61 -20.53 -30.78
CA ASN A 20 -28.85 -20.22 -29.57
C ASN A 20 -27.78 -19.18 -29.94
N GLN A 21 -28.13 -17.90 -29.86
CA GLN A 21 -27.14 -16.85 -29.71
C GLN A 21 -26.51 -17.04 -28.33
N TYR A 22 -25.36 -17.72 -28.29
CA TYR A 22 -24.43 -17.63 -27.18
C TYR A 22 -23.97 -16.18 -27.09
N ASN A 23 -24.75 -15.38 -26.37
CA ASN A 23 -24.35 -14.06 -25.94
C ASN A 23 -23.37 -14.28 -24.77
N SER A 24 -22.12 -14.61 -25.11
CA SER A 24 -21.01 -14.64 -24.16
C SER A 24 -20.69 -13.19 -23.78
N ASN A 25 -21.59 -12.58 -22.99
CA ASN A 25 -21.32 -11.36 -22.24
C ASN A 25 -20.16 -11.70 -21.30
N HIS A 26 -18.94 -11.47 -21.76
CA HIS A 26 -17.77 -11.35 -20.90
C HIS A 26 -18.01 -10.12 -20.04
N TYR A 27 -18.65 -10.32 -18.89
CA TYR A 27 -18.64 -9.37 -17.80
C TYR A 27 -17.18 -9.25 -17.33
N TYR A 28 -16.44 -8.30 -17.91
CA TYR A 28 -15.24 -7.79 -17.26
C TYR A 28 -15.70 -7.08 -15.99
N ALA A 29 -15.74 -7.81 -14.87
CA ALA A 29 -15.94 -7.19 -13.59
C ALA A 29 -14.81 -6.17 -13.40
N ALA A 30 -15.18 -4.89 -13.22
CA ALA A 30 -14.21 -3.88 -12.85
C ALA A 30 -13.48 -4.34 -11.58
N PRO A 31 -12.15 -4.19 -11.51
CA PRO A 31 -11.41 -4.61 -10.33
C PRO A 31 -11.94 -3.88 -9.09
N THR A 32 -12.06 -4.62 -7.99
CA THR A 32 -12.44 -4.03 -6.70
C THR A 32 -11.37 -3.04 -6.23
N SER A 33 -11.73 -2.12 -5.34
CA SER A 33 -10.77 -1.17 -4.74
C SER A 33 -9.52 -1.89 -4.19
N ASP A 34 -9.72 -3.00 -3.49
CA ASP A 34 -8.64 -3.80 -2.90
C ASP A 34 -7.75 -4.45 -3.97
N ALA A 35 -8.32 -4.90 -5.10
CA ALA A 35 -7.53 -5.47 -6.19
C ALA A 35 -6.62 -4.42 -6.84
N ILE A 36 -7.10 -3.18 -6.97
CA ILE A 36 -6.30 -2.05 -7.46
C ILE A 36 -5.21 -1.71 -6.43
N GLU A 37 -5.55 -1.62 -5.14
CA GLU A 37 -4.57 -1.32 -4.09
C GLU A 37 -3.49 -2.40 -3.98
N LEU A 38 -3.83 -3.68 -4.09
CA LEU A 38 -2.87 -4.79 -4.15
C LEU A 38 -1.95 -4.70 -5.37
N GLY A 39 -2.47 -4.25 -6.53
CA GLY A 39 -1.64 -3.97 -7.70
C GLY A 39 -0.61 -2.88 -7.44
N VAL A 40 -1.03 -1.77 -6.83
CA VAL A 40 -0.13 -0.66 -6.45
C VAL A 40 0.89 -1.10 -5.41
N ILE A 41 0.47 -1.88 -4.40
CA ILE A 41 1.38 -2.49 -3.42
C ILE A 41 2.44 -3.34 -4.14
N GLY A 42 2.02 -4.22 -5.04
CA GLY A 42 2.93 -5.05 -5.82
C GLY A 42 3.94 -4.24 -6.65
N GLU A 43 3.50 -3.14 -7.28
CA GLU A 43 4.39 -2.24 -8.02
C GLU A 43 5.40 -1.53 -7.09
N VAL A 44 4.97 -1.03 -5.93
CA VAL A 44 5.86 -0.39 -4.94
C VAL A 44 6.87 -1.38 -4.36
N PHE A 45 6.43 -2.58 -3.96
CA PHE A 45 7.33 -3.64 -3.50
C PHE A 45 8.33 -4.04 -4.58
N SER A 46 7.88 -4.23 -5.82
CA SER A 46 8.77 -4.58 -6.94
C SER A 46 9.82 -3.50 -7.19
N PHE A 47 9.43 -2.23 -7.10
CA PHE A 47 10.36 -1.12 -7.22
C PHE A 47 11.38 -1.14 -6.07
N VAL A 48 10.93 -1.30 -4.82
CA VAL A 48 11.83 -1.39 -3.66
C VAL A 48 12.81 -2.55 -3.82
N THR A 49 12.33 -3.76 -4.13
CA THR A 49 13.17 -4.96 -4.25
C THR A 49 14.23 -4.84 -5.33
N GLN A 50 13.89 -4.22 -6.47
CA GLN A 50 14.86 -3.93 -7.54
C GLN A 50 15.94 -2.92 -7.13
N ASN A 51 15.70 -2.12 -6.09
CA ASN A 51 16.66 -1.13 -5.58
C ASN A 51 17.41 -1.61 -4.33
N ILE A 52 17.15 -2.82 -3.81
CA ILE A 52 17.84 -3.38 -2.63
C ILE A 52 19.33 -3.58 -2.89
N ASP A 53 19.72 -3.97 -4.11
CA ASP A 53 21.12 -4.15 -4.47
C ASP A 53 21.96 -2.87 -4.37
N ALA A 54 21.33 -1.69 -4.42
CA ALA A 54 22.00 -0.41 -4.20
C ALA A 54 22.32 -0.15 -2.71
N CYS A 55 21.77 -0.95 -1.80
CA CYS A 55 21.71 -0.75 -0.35
C CYS A 55 22.28 -1.96 0.42
N LYS A 56 23.49 -2.43 0.09
CA LYS A 56 24.09 -3.67 0.65
C LYS A 56 25.04 -3.50 1.84
N GLN A 57 24.87 -2.51 2.70
CA GLN A 57 25.87 -2.18 3.73
C GLN A 57 25.46 -2.51 5.17
N TYR A 58 24.21 -2.89 5.45
CA TYR A 58 23.74 -3.15 6.81
C TYR A 58 22.89 -4.42 6.90
N LYS A 59 23.25 -5.31 7.83
CA LYS A 59 22.38 -6.40 8.30
C LYS A 59 21.72 -5.96 9.59
N LYS A 60 20.48 -5.49 9.51
CA LYS A 60 19.62 -5.23 10.65
C LYS A 60 18.40 -6.14 10.57
N SER A 61 18.42 -7.19 11.38
CA SER A 61 17.24 -8.01 11.64
C SER A 61 16.18 -7.19 12.38
N LYS A 62 14.96 -7.74 12.42
CA LYS A 62 13.86 -7.20 13.22
C LYS A 62 14.34 -6.78 14.62
N PRO A 63 13.95 -5.60 15.11
CA PRO A 63 14.42 -5.08 16.39
C PRO A 63 14.07 -5.97 17.61
N ASP A 64 15.05 -6.17 18.51
CA ASP A 64 14.87 -6.96 19.76
C ASP A 64 13.90 -6.33 20.77
N THR A 65 13.66 -5.03 20.65
CA THR A 65 12.80 -4.26 21.56
C THR A 65 11.75 -3.53 20.76
N TRP A 66 10.50 -3.76 21.12
CA TRP A 66 9.33 -3.08 20.59
C TRP A 66 8.97 -1.90 21.49
N VAL A 67 8.67 -0.76 20.88
CA VAL A 67 8.22 0.46 21.55
C VAL A 67 6.83 0.77 21.02
N GLN A 68 5.90 1.13 21.90
CA GLN A 68 4.56 1.52 21.48
C GLN A 68 4.64 2.70 20.50
N THR A 69 3.86 2.63 19.42
CA THR A 69 3.89 3.63 18.34
C THR A 69 3.74 5.06 18.86
N GLN A 70 2.84 5.30 19.82
CA GLN A 70 2.63 6.62 20.42
C GLN A 70 3.86 7.13 21.18
N ASP A 71 4.53 6.27 21.95
CA ASP A 71 5.76 6.64 22.66
C ASP A 71 6.89 6.90 21.66
N LYS A 72 6.98 6.08 20.62
CA LYS A 72 7.94 6.26 19.54
C LYS A 72 7.73 7.59 18.79
N MET A 73 6.48 8.01 18.59
CA MET A 73 6.16 9.32 18.02
C MET A 73 6.71 10.43 18.91
N ARG A 74 6.50 10.36 20.22
CA ARG A 74 7.01 11.35 21.19
C ARG A 74 8.54 11.40 21.26
N ILE A 75 9.21 10.27 21.03
CA ILE A 75 10.68 10.20 20.97
C ILE A 75 11.22 10.92 19.74
N ASN A 76 10.54 10.80 18.60
CA ASN A 76 11.08 11.20 17.31
C ASN A 76 10.54 12.52 16.77
N PHE A 77 9.38 12.99 17.23
CA PHE A 77 8.73 14.17 16.66
C PHE A 77 8.48 15.24 17.73
N SER A 78 8.50 16.51 17.30
CA SER A 78 8.11 17.61 18.19
C SER A 78 6.65 17.46 18.62
N ALA A 79 6.22 18.13 19.70
CA ALA A 79 4.82 18.09 20.13
C ALA A 79 3.85 18.54 19.03
N LYS A 80 4.24 19.53 18.22
CA LYS A 80 3.46 20.00 17.07
C LYS A 80 3.39 18.93 15.96
N ASP A 81 4.48 18.24 15.69
CA ASP A 81 4.54 17.23 14.64
C ASP A 81 3.90 15.90 15.08
N CYS A 82 3.84 15.63 16.38
CA CYS A 82 3.16 14.45 16.95
C CYS A 82 1.69 14.36 16.52
N GLU A 83 0.96 15.49 16.55
CA GLU A 83 -0.45 15.51 16.11
C GLU A 83 -0.56 15.16 14.62
N ALA A 84 0.33 15.72 13.79
CA ALA A 84 0.33 15.45 12.36
C ALA A 84 0.66 13.98 12.06
N ILE A 85 1.71 13.43 12.66
CA ILE A 85 2.12 12.03 12.41
C ILE A 85 1.09 11.05 12.96
N GLU A 86 0.42 11.36 14.08
CA GLU A 86 -0.67 10.55 14.63
C GLU A 86 -1.86 10.52 13.66
N GLN A 87 -2.23 11.66 13.07
CA GLN A 87 -3.27 11.70 12.05
C GLN A 87 -2.88 10.88 10.80
N LEU A 88 -1.62 10.96 10.36
CA LEU A 88 -1.12 10.15 9.24
C LEU A 88 -1.17 8.66 9.56
N TYR A 89 -0.81 8.27 10.79
CA TYR A 89 -0.86 6.89 11.25
C TYR A 89 -2.29 6.33 11.22
N TYR A 90 -3.27 7.02 11.79
CA TYR A 90 -4.66 6.55 11.76
C TYR A 90 -5.20 6.42 10.33
N ASN A 91 -4.82 7.34 9.43
CA ASN A 91 -5.19 7.27 8.01
C ASN A 91 -4.50 6.10 7.28
N ALA A 92 -3.31 5.69 7.73
CA ALA A 92 -2.54 4.60 7.16
C ALA A 92 -3.03 3.21 7.60
N LEU A 93 -3.63 3.07 8.79
CA LEU A 93 -4.01 1.78 9.40
C LEU A 93 -4.73 0.79 8.45
N PRO A 94 -5.76 1.18 7.67
CA PRO A 94 -6.43 0.24 6.77
C PRO A 94 -5.49 -0.34 5.71
N LYS A 95 -4.57 0.48 5.21
CA LYS A 95 -3.57 0.11 4.18
C LYS A 95 -2.41 -0.67 4.77
N MET A 96 -2.01 -0.36 6.00
CA MET A 96 -0.99 -1.11 6.72
C MET A 96 -1.38 -2.58 6.85
N LYS A 97 -2.64 -2.89 7.22
CA LYS A 97 -3.13 -4.28 7.27
C LYS A 97 -3.05 -5.01 5.93
N LEU A 98 -3.32 -4.30 4.84
CA LEU A 98 -3.21 -4.87 3.48
C LEU A 98 -1.75 -5.13 3.11
N ILE A 99 -0.86 -4.20 3.43
CA ILE A 99 0.59 -4.33 3.23
C ILE A 99 1.16 -5.46 4.09
N GLU A 100 0.78 -5.57 5.37
CA GLU A 100 1.15 -6.68 6.26
C GLU A 100 0.72 -8.02 5.69
N SER A 101 -0.51 -8.11 5.16
CA SER A 101 -1.01 -9.34 4.52
C SER A 101 -0.23 -9.72 3.27
N TYR A 102 0.34 -8.72 2.56
CA TYR A 102 1.25 -8.95 1.45
C TYR A 102 2.63 -9.39 1.96
N PHE A 103 3.16 -8.68 2.96
CA PHE A 103 4.46 -8.93 3.59
C PHE A 103 4.56 -10.34 4.18
N GLN A 104 3.52 -10.83 4.86
CA GLN A 104 3.46 -12.18 5.43
C GLN A 104 3.57 -13.32 4.41
N LYS A 105 3.39 -13.05 3.11
CA LYS A 105 3.52 -14.03 2.03
C LYS A 105 4.92 -14.10 1.44
N LEU A 106 5.78 -13.14 1.80
CA LEU A 106 7.18 -13.12 1.41
C LEU A 106 7.97 -14.16 2.24
N ASP A 107 9.07 -14.66 1.69
CA ASP A 107 9.99 -15.52 2.42
C ASP A 107 10.88 -14.73 3.41
N GLU A 108 11.62 -15.43 4.27
CA GLU A 108 12.43 -14.83 5.32
C GLU A 108 13.55 -13.93 4.73
N ASP A 109 14.19 -14.37 3.65
CA ASP A 109 15.24 -13.58 2.97
C ASP A 109 14.66 -12.25 2.45
N GLN A 110 13.45 -12.28 1.86
CA GLN A 110 12.75 -11.08 1.42
C GLN A 110 12.33 -10.15 2.57
N HIS A 111 12.00 -10.70 3.75
CA HIS A 111 11.69 -9.87 4.93
C HIS A 111 12.93 -9.11 5.37
N ASP A 112 14.05 -9.81 5.52
CA ASP A 112 15.33 -9.22 5.93
C ASP A 112 15.80 -8.17 4.92
N ASP A 113 15.72 -8.46 3.63
CA ASP A 113 16.10 -7.54 2.56
C ASP A 113 15.30 -6.22 2.64
N LEU A 114 13.99 -6.30 2.89
CA LEU A 114 13.15 -5.11 3.05
C LEU A 114 13.47 -4.33 4.33
N HIS A 115 13.65 -5.02 5.47
CA HIS A 115 14.05 -4.36 6.71
C HIS A 115 15.40 -3.63 6.56
N ASN A 116 16.37 -4.27 5.91
CA ASN A 116 17.68 -3.68 5.61
C ASN A 116 17.52 -2.45 4.72
N TYR A 117 16.78 -2.57 3.61
CA TYR A 117 16.56 -1.46 2.69
C TYR A 117 15.93 -0.23 3.36
N PHE A 118 14.84 -0.43 4.11
CA PHE A 118 14.17 0.69 4.80
C PHE A 118 15.07 1.32 5.86
N TYR A 119 15.85 0.51 6.58
CA TYR A 119 16.79 1.03 7.55
C TYR A 119 17.92 1.84 6.90
N GLU A 120 18.51 1.36 5.81
CA GLU A 120 19.54 2.07 5.07
C GLU A 120 19.03 3.38 4.50
N LEU A 121 17.85 3.35 3.90
CA LEU A 121 17.21 4.55 3.36
C LEU A 121 16.96 5.59 4.47
N TYR A 122 16.55 5.14 5.65
CA TYR A 122 16.43 6.00 6.83
C TYR A 122 17.78 6.60 7.24
N LEU A 123 18.86 5.81 7.29
CA LEU A 123 20.20 6.32 7.62
C LEU A 123 20.69 7.37 6.62
N ILE A 124 20.46 7.17 5.32
CA ILE A 124 20.81 8.12 4.25
C ILE A 124 20.11 9.48 4.43
N HIS A 125 18.84 9.46 4.82
CA HIS A 125 18.10 10.71 5.06
C HIS A 125 18.44 11.33 6.41
N ARG A 126 18.63 10.51 7.45
CA ARG A 126 19.05 10.96 8.78
C ARG A 126 20.42 11.64 8.77
N SER A 127 21.36 11.17 7.95
CA SER A 127 22.71 11.76 7.86
C SER A 127 22.73 13.19 7.33
N ARG A 128 21.59 13.70 6.82
CA ARG A 128 21.44 15.07 6.32
C ARG A 128 21.13 16.09 7.41
N ASP A 129 20.99 15.67 8.67
CA ASP A 129 20.65 16.50 9.82
C ASP A 129 19.38 17.36 9.60
N ILE A 130 18.40 16.78 8.90
CA ILE A 130 17.10 17.39 8.65
C ILE A 130 16.09 16.94 9.71
N ASN A 131 15.02 17.72 9.87
CA ASN A 131 14.01 17.40 10.87
C ASN A 131 13.32 16.04 10.59
N PRO A 132 12.83 15.33 11.63
CA PRO A 132 12.21 14.01 11.51
C PRO A 132 11.01 13.94 10.54
N MET A 133 10.22 15.01 10.44
CA MET A 133 9.09 15.07 9.49
C MET A 133 9.57 15.10 8.03
N MET A 134 10.67 15.80 7.75
CA MET A 134 11.28 15.83 6.43
C MET A 134 11.88 14.46 6.09
N ILE A 135 12.56 13.79 7.04
CA ILE A 135 13.01 12.40 6.87
C ILE A 135 11.83 11.50 6.50
N PHE A 136 10.71 11.61 7.23
CA PHE A 136 9.52 10.82 6.95
C PHE A 136 8.96 11.07 5.54
N SER A 137 8.86 12.34 5.13
CA SER A 137 8.43 12.71 3.78
C SER A 137 9.39 12.20 2.69
N ASP A 138 10.69 12.28 2.93
CA ASP A 138 11.72 11.83 1.99
C ASP A 138 11.71 10.31 1.85
N LEU A 139 11.46 9.56 2.93
CA LEU A 139 11.25 8.11 2.88
C LEU A 139 10.06 7.74 1.99
N ILE A 140 8.94 8.44 2.11
CA ILE A 140 7.75 8.21 1.26
C ILE A 140 8.10 8.41 -0.22
N THR A 141 8.75 9.51 -0.56
CA THR A 141 9.06 9.82 -1.97
C THR A 141 10.08 8.85 -2.54
N SER A 142 11.02 8.36 -1.73
CA SER A 142 12.10 7.48 -2.16
C SER A 142 11.64 6.08 -2.60
N ILE A 143 10.47 5.63 -2.15
CA ILE A 143 9.94 4.30 -2.49
C ILE A 143 8.86 4.31 -3.57
N ILE A 144 8.55 5.48 -4.14
CA ILE A 144 7.58 5.61 -5.23
C ILE A 144 8.33 5.59 -6.57
N PRO A 145 7.91 4.75 -7.55
CA PRO A 145 8.46 4.79 -8.89
C PRO A 145 8.44 6.21 -9.48
N PRO A 146 9.49 6.67 -10.18
CA PRO A 146 9.58 8.06 -10.66
C PRO A 146 8.39 8.52 -11.50
N ASN A 147 7.80 7.62 -12.30
CA ASN A 147 6.63 7.88 -13.14
C ASN A 147 5.29 7.91 -12.36
N ARG A 148 5.30 7.61 -11.06
CA ARG A 148 4.12 7.53 -10.18
C ARG A 148 4.14 8.55 -9.03
N GLN A 149 5.15 9.40 -8.92
CA GLN A 149 5.34 10.35 -7.82
C GLN A 149 4.15 11.30 -7.57
N ARG A 150 3.35 11.58 -8.61
CA ARG A 150 2.17 12.47 -8.52
C ARG A 150 0.86 11.71 -8.29
N ASP A 151 0.90 10.38 -8.28
CA ASP A 151 -0.28 9.55 -8.10
C ASP A 151 -0.64 9.46 -6.60
N PRO A 152 -1.82 9.95 -6.17
CA PRO A 152 -2.23 9.92 -4.78
C PRO A 152 -2.30 8.49 -4.20
N GLN A 153 -2.65 7.50 -5.02
CA GLN A 153 -2.77 6.12 -4.55
C GLN A 153 -1.40 5.56 -4.17
N TYR A 154 -0.38 5.80 -5.00
CA TYR A 154 1.00 5.41 -4.70
C TYR A 154 1.52 6.11 -3.46
N ARG A 155 1.25 7.40 -3.32
CA ARG A 155 1.68 8.17 -2.15
C ARG A 155 1.04 7.66 -0.87
N ASN A 156 -0.24 7.28 -0.90
CA ASN A 156 -0.94 6.72 0.24
C ASN A 156 -0.42 5.33 0.62
N ILE A 157 -0.11 4.48 -0.36
CA ILE A 157 0.49 3.16 -0.12
C ILE A 157 1.92 3.29 0.42
N ALA A 158 2.74 4.16 -0.17
CA ALA A 158 4.09 4.44 0.31
C ALA A 158 4.08 4.98 1.76
N MET A 159 3.18 5.91 2.07
CA MET A 159 2.99 6.40 3.43
C MET A 159 2.65 5.28 4.42
N ALA A 160 1.71 4.41 4.07
CA ALA A 160 1.34 3.29 4.91
C ALA A 160 2.49 2.28 5.08
N MET A 161 3.28 2.06 4.04
CA MET A 161 4.46 1.21 4.09
C MET A 161 5.54 1.78 5.03
N VAL A 162 5.87 3.06 4.92
CA VAL A 162 6.83 3.71 5.84
C VAL A 162 6.28 3.69 7.29
N MET A 163 4.97 3.85 7.48
CA MET A 163 4.34 3.72 8.80
C MET A 163 4.41 2.31 9.39
N MET A 164 4.30 1.27 8.57
CA MET A 164 4.51 -0.11 9.01
C MET A 164 5.93 -0.32 9.54
N PHE A 165 6.96 0.14 8.80
CA PHE A 165 8.36 0.08 9.26
C PHE A 165 8.69 1.04 10.41
N PHE A 166 7.84 2.05 10.62
CA PHE A 166 7.90 2.85 11.83
C PHE A 166 7.31 2.08 13.03
N GLU A 167 6.14 1.47 12.91
CA GLU A 167 5.50 0.71 13.99
C GLU A 167 6.32 -0.52 14.39
N ASP A 168 6.93 -1.22 13.44
CA ASP A 168 7.74 -2.41 13.70
C ASP A 168 9.13 -2.09 14.29
N CYS A 169 9.46 -0.81 14.49
CA CYS A 169 10.72 -0.31 15.03
C CYS A 169 11.98 -0.47 14.15
N THR A 170 11.82 -0.64 12.83
CA THR A 170 12.93 -0.72 11.86
C THR A 170 13.64 0.62 11.68
N ILE A 171 12.86 1.67 11.39
CA ILE A 171 13.34 3.04 11.15
C ILE A 171 13.03 3.93 12.36
N PHE A 172 13.69 5.08 12.52
CA PHE A 172 13.54 5.99 13.67
C PHE A 172 13.96 5.42 15.05
N GLU A 173 14.16 6.30 16.02
CA GLU A 173 14.70 5.97 17.34
C GLU A 173 13.67 5.28 18.23
N LYS A 174 14.16 4.45 19.15
CA LYS A 174 13.35 3.72 20.14
C LYS A 174 13.49 4.28 21.55
N THR A 175 14.53 5.07 21.78
CA THR A 175 14.85 5.69 23.05
C THR A 175 15.23 7.13 22.79
N VAL A 176 15.04 7.99 23.79
CA VAL A 176 15.65 9.31 23.77
C VAL A 176 17.16 9.08 23.64
N THR A 177 17.76 9.58 22.56
CA THR A 177 19.22 9.57 22.46
C THR A 177 19.72 10.47 23.58
N PRO A 178 20.58 10.01 24.51
CA PRO A 178 21.13 10.91 25.51
C PRO A 178 21.84 12.05 24.77
N THR A 179 21.38 13.27 24.96
CA THR A 179 22.14 14.46 24.60
C THR A 179 23.45 14.37 25.37
N LEU A 180 24.57 14.16 24.67
CA LEU A 180 25.92 14.12 25.27
C LEU A 180 26.37 15.51 25.80
N TRP A 181 25.44 16.43 26.01
CA TRP A 181 25.68 17.80 26.45
C TRP A 181 24.47 18.30 27.26
N ASP A 182 24.40 17.85 28.52
CA ASP A 182 23.78 18.61 29.62
C ASP A 182 24.77 18.66 30.79
#